data_AF-A0A4S5JEY0-F1
#
_entry.id   AF-A0A4S5JEY0-F1
#
_cell.length_a   1.000
_cell.length_b   1.000
_cell.length_c   1.000
_cell.angle_alpha   90.00
_cell.angle_beta   90.00
_cell.angle_gamma   90.00
#
_symmetry.space_group_name_H-M   'P 1'
#
loop_
_entity.id
_entity.type
_entity.pdbx_description
1 polymer ?
#
loop_
_entity_poly.entity_id
_entity_poly.type
_entity_poly.pdbx_seq_one_letter_code
_entity_poly.pdbx_strand_id
1 'polypeptide(L)'
;MPILISNKIKSKLPPQEKSEIEKTLWNKSSEICFLCGSKLIESTDKIVADHDNPEAEADGVTNNTTVDNLNLVHDSCNSFKRNHPTIDVRPYLKLLVKIREIGSAVNYNAICNIFGFDVKPLDLVENNLEVTITTASVERTYPVFTETNKSGIHRFIFAELPRANIFNDDECQPRNINTQHLWQIYNDLNRNPLHEAPACRIVKIPGSQQTYKALMFDGQHKTVASWISEKEFIVVKIYLNLTKDSAVRLVNSVQAKIKKLPLSPFELSAKMAEEWQERIEKYESVIGTDKASENGFIAWVEQDERNRAKAAFTDALFQNILDKDELQFKQKVLKPGQKQSSSEKYITEAAFRNKILQPLLHIAPLKEYFVESQVLRNRETDNIIKLLNLVYSVLFLGENDGKLSPQEEIRLKRALYQSSLNYVASLLRSLVGHLLVVEHPRQLLEKSITSDNWARIESSIQRLYKHPVWTASEDLSDKMAAVMTSLSKNQNAEKAFSDVELKLGYVVGADNVDASCLQ
;
A
#
# COMPACT_ATOMS: atom_id res chain seq x y z
N MET A 1 -35.84 -15.30 8.87
CA MET A 1 -34.85 -15.79 9.87
C MET A 1 -35.02 -14.97 11.13
N PRO A 2 -34.82 -15.51 12.34
CA PRO A 2 -35.07 -14.74 13.56
C PRO A 2 -34.09 -13.55 13.67
N ILE A 3 -34.61 -12.41 14.14
CA ILE A 3 -33.81 -11.24 14.53
C ILE A 3 -32.78 -11.71 15.57
N LEU A 4 -31.50 -11.41 15.31
CA LEU A 4 -30.41 -11.84 16.17
C LEU A 4 -30.16 -10.81 17.27
N ILE A 5 -30.50 -11.17 18.50
CA ILE A 5 -30.24 -10.35 19.69
C ILE A 5 -29.29 -11.14 20.60
N SER A 6 -28.15 -10.54 20.95
CA SER A 6 -27.15 -11.23 21.78
C SER A 6 -27.69 -11.56 23.17
N ASN A 7 -27.24 -12.67 23.75
CA ASN A 7 -27.60 -13.05 25.12
C ASN A 7 -27.22 -11.97 26.14
N LYS A 8 -26.13 -11.23 25.88
CA LYS A 8 -25.71 -10.10 26.70
C LYS A 8 -26.77 -9.00 26.73
N ILE A 9 -27.28 -8.58 25.57
CA ILE A 9 -28.36 -7.60 25.46
C ILE A 9 -29.63 -8.12 26.17
N LYS A 10 -30.06 -9.36 25.87
CA LYS A 10 -31.25 -9.97 26.50
C LYS A 10 -31.15 -10.04 28.02
N SER A 11 -29.97 -10.30 28.56
CA SER A 11 -29.77 -10.39 30.01
C SER A 11 -29.93 -9.06 30.72
N LYS A 12 -29.51 -7.96 30.07
CA LYS A 12 -29.46 -6.60 30.62
C LYS A 12 -30.76 -5.80 30.47
N LEU A 13 -31.66 -6.22 29.58
CA LEU A 13 -32.97 -5.58 29.44
C LEU A 13 -33.75 -5.64 30.78
N PRO A 14 -34.54 -4.60 31.12
CA PRO A 14 -35.48 -4.65 32.24
C PRO A 14 -36.42 -5.86 32.12
N PRO A 15 -36.80 -6.54 33.23
CA PRO A 15 -37.64 -7.75 33.16
C PRO A 15 -38.96 -7.56 32.40
N GLN A 16 -39.56 -6.37 32.49
CA GLN A 16 -40.80 -6.00 31.80
C GLN A 16 -40.62 -5.90 30.28
N GLU A 17 -39.40 -5.64 29.80
CA GLU A 17 -39.07 -5.43 28.38
C GLU A 17 -38.54 -6.70 27.69
N LYS A 18 -38.36 -7.81 28.42
CA LYS A 18 -37.82 -9.06 27.87
C LYS A 18 -38.83 -9.84 27.03
N SER A 19 -40.12 -9.70 27.33
CA SER A 19 -41.17 -10.46 26.64
C SER A 19 -41.41 -9.90 25.24
N GLU A 20 -41.44 -10.77 24.22
CA GLU A 20 -41.68 -10.41 22.81
C GLU A 20 -40.72 -9.33 22.25
N ILE A 21 -39.49 -9.19 22.78
CA ILE A 21 -38.54 -8.13 22.40
C ILE A 21 -38.31 -8.06 20.88
N GLU A 22 -38.22 -9.21 20.19
CA GLU A 22 -38.05 -9.27 18.74
C GLU A 22 -39.20 -8.58 17.99
N LYS A 23 -40.45 -8.84 18.41
CA LYS A 23 -41.66 -8.26 17.80
C LYS A 23 -41.79 -6.78 18.12
N THR A 24 -41.44 -6.38 19.34
CA THR A 24 -41.41 -4.97 19.76
C THR A 24 -40.43 -4.18 18.92
N LEU A 25 -39.19 -4.67 18.76
CA LEU A 25 -38.17 -4.01 17.94
C LEU A 25 -38.53 -4.02 16.44
N TRP A 26 -39.16 -5.08 15.95
CA TRP A 26 -39.68 -5.14 14.58
C TRP A 26 -40.69 -4.03 14.32
N ASN A 27 -41.71 -3.92 15.18
CA ASN A 27 -42.74 -2.88 15.08
C ASN A 27 -42.13 -1.48 15.21
N LYS A 28 -41.21 -1.28 16.17
CA LYS A 28 -40.49 -0.01 16.35
C LYS A 28 -39.72 0.40 15.08
N SER A 29 -39.07 -0.55 14.42
CA SER A 29 -38.26 -0.28 13.22
C SER A 29 -39.08 0.16 12.01
N SER A 30 -40.39 -0.13 11.98
CA SER A 30 -41.23 0.05 10.78
C SER A 30 -40.63 -0.60 9.53
N GLU A 31 -39.97 -1.75 9.70
CA GLU A 31 -39.22 -2.46 8.64
C GLU A 31 -38.08 -1.62 8.03
N ILE A 32 -37.53 -0.64 8.75
CA ILE A 32 -36.44 0.23 8.28
C ILE A 32 -35.21 0.05 9.17
N CYS A 33 -34.06 -0.14 8.52
CA CYS A 33 -32.76 -0.19 9.19
C CYS A 33 -32.46 1.18 9.78
N PHE A 34 -32.27 1.23 11.10
CA PHE A 34 -32.04 2.49 11.81
C PHE A 34 -30.78 3.24 11.34
N LEU A 35 -29.76 2.49 10.92
CA LEU A 35 -28.47 3.04 10.49
C LEU A 35 -28.50 3.57 9.05
N CYS A 36 -28.85 2.74 8.08
CA CYS A 36 -28.76 3.11 6.66
C CYS A 36 -30.07 3.62 6.06
N GLY A 37 -31.21 3.44 6.74
CA GLY A 37 -32.53 3.86 6.27
C GLY A 37 -33.16 2.97 5.18
N SER A 38 -32.49 1.89 4.76
CA SER A 38 -33.07 0.92 3.81
C SER A 38 -34.08 -0.02 4.49
N LYS A 39 -34.97 -0.60 3.67
CA LYS A 39 -35.90 -1.63 4.12
C LYS A 39 -35.16 -2.85 4.70
N LEU A 40 -35.69 -3.40 5.78
CA LEU A 40 -35.32 -4.67 6.39
C LEU A 40 -36.20 -5.77 5.80
N ILE A 41 -35.59 -6.83 5.26
CA ILE A 41 -36.29 -7.96 4.65
C ILE A 41 -36.02 -9.21 5.48
N GLU A 42 -36.98 -9.65 6.29
CA GLU A 42 -36.82 -10.77 7.25
C GLU A 42 -36.41 -12.11 6.60
N SER A 43 -36.78 -12.30 5.32
CA SER A 43 -36.48 -13.52 4.57
C SER A 43 -35.05 -13.60 4.05
N THR A 44 -34.39 -12.46 3.79
CA THR A 44 -33.07 -12.41 3.15
C THR A 44 -32.00 -11.73 3.98
N ASP A 45 -32.39 -10.78 4.83
CA ASP A 45 -31.45 -9.98 5.60
C ASP A 45 -31.09 -10.67 6.91
N LYS A 46 -29.81 -10.60 7.26
CA LYS A 46 -29.36 -10.85 8.63
C LYS A 46 -29.56 -9.57 9.44
N ILE A 47 -30.52 -9.60 10.35
CA ILE A 47 -30.97 -8.44 11.12
C ILE A 47 -30.52 -8.61 12.56
N VAL A 48 -29.91 -7.56 13.12
CA VAL A 48 -29.38 -7.55 14.48
C VAL A 48 -29.94 -6.36 15.26
N ALA A 49 -29.97 -6.47 16.60
CA ALA A 49 -30.24 -5.35 17.48
C ALA A 49 -28.94 -4.68 17.94
N ASP A 50 -28.89 -3.36 17.88
CA ASP A 50 -27.75 -2.53 18.29
C ASP A 50 -28.21 -1.34 19.14
N HIS A 51 -27.33 -0.86 20.03
CA HIS A 51 -27.58 0.31 20.86
C HIS A 51 -27.39 1.59 20.05
N ASP A 52 -28.28 2.58 20.18
CA ASP A 52 -28.08 3.91 19.59
C ASP A 52 -26.90 4.61 20.29
N ASN A 53 -26.94 4.65 21.62
CA ASN A 53 -25.87 5.19 22.47
C ASN A 53 -25.09 4.04 23.13
N PRO A 54 -23.77 3.92 22.89
CA PRO A 54 -22.94 2.86 23.47
C PRO A 54 -22.85 2.95 25.00
N GLU A 55 -22.84 1.79 25.67
CA GLU A 55 -22.70 1.72 27.14
C GLU A 55 -21.37 2.30 27.66
N ALA A 56 -20.32 2.37 26.84
CA ALA A 56 -18.97 2.72 27.25
C ALA A 56 -18.69 4.24 27.38
N GLU A 57 -19.56 5.09 26.83
CA GLU A 57 -19.39 6.56 26.82
C GLU A 57 -20.09 7.25 28.00
N ALA A 58 -20.27 6.56 29.13
CA ALA A 58 -21.29 6.88 30.13
C ALA A 58 -20.99 8.05 31.09
N ASP A 59 -22.00 8.91 31.22
CA ASP A 59 -22.39 9.75 32.37
C ASP A 59 -23.60 9.17 33.15
N GLY A 60 -23.80 7.85 33.04
CA GLY A 60 -24.44 7.02 34.08
C GLY A 60 -25.97 6.89 34.07
N VAL A 61 -26.72 7.61 33.23
CA VAL A 61 -28.21 7.59 33.29
C VAL A 61 -28.89 7.28 31.94
N THR A 62 -28.31 7.68 30.80
CA THR A 62 -28.95 7.65 29.47
C THR A 62 -28.59 6.44 28.58
N ASN A 63 -27.58 5.65 28.95
CA ASN A 63 -27.01 4.59 28.08
C ASN A 63 -27.32 3.16 28.55
N ASN A 64 -28.43 2.96 29.27
CA ASN A 64 -28.87 1.62 29.69
C ASN A 64 -29.33 0.78 28.49
N THR A 65 -29.24 -0.54 28.62
CA THR A 65 -29.86 -1.46 27.66
C THR A 65 -31.38 -1.47 27.89
N THR A 66 -32.10 -0.63 27.15
CA THR A 66 -33.57 -0.55 27.13
C THR A 66 -34.08 -0.70 25.71
N VAL A 67 -35.36 -1.02 25.54
CA VAL A 67 -36.04 -1.04 24.24
C VAL A 67 -35.90 0.29 23.51
N ASP A 68 -35.90 1.42 24.24
CA ASP A 68 -35.74 2.75 23.65
C ASP A 68 -34.36 2.97 23.03
N ASN A 69 -33.31 2.49 23.69
CA ASN A 69 -31.93 2.60 23.19
C ASN A 69 -31.57 1.51 22.14
N LEU A 70 -32.39 0.48 21.97
CA LEU A 70 -32.14 -0.58 20.99
C LEU A 70 -32.86 -0.33 19.66
N ASN A 71 -32.17 -0.59 18.55
CA ASN A 71 -32.72 -0.46 17.21
C ASN A 71 -32.34 -1.65 16.33
N LEU A 72 -33.19 -1.95 15.34
CA LEU A 72 -32.90 -2.98 14.33
C LEU A 72 -32.06 -2.41 13.20
N VAL A 73 -31.04 -3.16 12.82
CA VAL A 73 -30.09 -2.78 11.77
C VAL A 73 -29.67 -4.00 10.96
N HIS A 74 -29.23 -3.78 9.72
CA HIS A 74 -28.52 -4.81 8.96
C HIS A 74 -27.22 -5.20 9.66
N ASP A 75 -26.88 -6.49 9.66
CA ASP A 75 -25.62 -7.01 10.23
C ASP A 75 -24.39 -6.32 9.63
N SER A 76 -24.42 -5.99 8.34
CA SER A 76 -23.35 -5.25 7.65
C SER A 76 -23.22 -3.81 8.13
N CYS A 77 -24.33 -3.13 8.44
CA CYS A 77 -24.32 -1.78 8.99
C CYS A 77 -23.79 -1.78 10.42
N ASN A 78 -24.19 -2.76 11.24
CA ASN A 78 -23.67 -2.93 12.59
C ASN A 78 -22.15 -3.21 12.59
N SER A 79 -21.72 -4.12 11.71
CA SER A 79 -20.31 -4.49 11.54
C SER A 79 -19.44 -3.33 11.07
N PHE A 80 -20.02 -2.38 10.34
CA PHE A 80 -19.37 -1.13 9.94
C PHE A 80 -19.32 -0.13 11.10
N LYS A 81 -20.46 0.11 11.77
CA LYS A 81 -20.56 1.05 12.88
C LYS A 81 -19.55 0.73 13.97
N ARG A 82 -19.46 -0.53 14.41
CA ARG A 82 -18.58 -0.96 15.53
C ARG A 82 -18.74 -0.02 16.74
N ASN A 83 -17.69 0.73 17.06
CA ASN A 83 -17.65 1.69 18.18
C ASN A 83 -17.74 3.15 17.70
N HIS A 84 -18.02 3.40 16.41
CA HIS A 84 -18.22 4.76 15.91
C HIS A 84 -19.57 5.31 16.40
N PRO A 85 -19.65 6.62 16.72
CA PRO A 85 -20.90 7.25 17.12
C PRO A 85 -21.98 7.10 16.04
N THR A 86 -23.19 6.76 16.45
CA THR A 86 -24.32 6.54 15.53
C THR A 86 -24.62 7.78 14.70
N ILE A 87 -24.51 8.97 15.29
CA ILE A 87 -24.75 10.25 14.61
C ILE A 87 -23.82 10.47 13.41
N ASP A 88 -22.58 10.03 13.50
CA ASP A 88 -21.58 10.15 12.42
C ASP A 88 -21.79 9.06 11.35
N VAL A 89 -22.07 7.83 11.77
CA VAL A 89 -22.14 6.70 10.83
C VAL A 89 -23.36 6.78 9.91
N ARG A 90 -24.49 7.27 10.42
CA ARG A 90 -25.78 7.25 9.71
C ARG A 90 -25.79 8.01 8.39
N PRO A 91 -25.35 9.29 8.30
CA PRO A 91 -25.31 10.02 7.03
C PRO A 91 -24.48 9.29 5.95
N TYR A 92 -23.34 8.74 6.33
CA TYR A 92 -22.47 7.99 5.43
C TYR A 92 -23.14 6.69 4.92
N LEU A 93 -23.73 5.90 5.80
CA LEU A 93 -24.41 4.65 5.40
C LEU A 93 -25.62 4.90 4.51
N LYS A 94 -26.38 5.98 4.74
CA LYS A 94 -27.47 6.40 3.86
C LYS A 94 -26.97 6.73 2.45
N LEU A 95 -25.81 7.41 2.34
CA LEU A 95 -25.18 7.66 1.05
C LEU A 95 -24.75 6.34 0.37
N LEU A 96 -24.16 5.39 1.12
CA LEU A 96 -23.72 4.10 0.56
C LEU A 96 -24.88 3.26 0.00
N VAL A 97 -26.06 3.33 0.60
CA VAL A 97 -27.26 2.70 0.03
C VAL A 97 -27.54 3.25 -1.36
N LYS A 98 -27.64 4.58 -1.49
CA LYS A 98 -27.92 5.24 -2.76
C LYS A 98 -26.83 4.99 -3.81
N ILE A 99 -25.57 4.92 -3.39
CA ILE A 99 -24.45 4.55 -4.29
C ILE A 99 -24.61 3.11 -4.80
N ARG A 100 -25.01 2.16 -3.93
CA ARG A 100 -25.22 0.75 -4.32
C ARG A 100 -26.40 0.59 -5.28
N GLU A 101 -27.46 1.37 -5.11
CA GLU A 101 -28.63 1.36 -6.01
C GLU A 101 -28.28 1.78 -7.45
N ILE A 102 -27.23 2.59 -7.64
CA ILE A 102 -26.72 2.96 -8.97
C ILE A 102 -26.03 1.78 -9.67
N GLY A 103 -25.52 0.79 -8.91
CA GLY A 103 -24.95 -0.46 -9.45
C GLY A 103 -23.66 -0.29 -10.27
N SER A 104 -23.06 0.90 -10.29
CA SER A 104 -21.83 1.19 -11.04
C SER A 104 -20.93 2.17 -10.28
N ALA A 105 -19.72 2.39 -10.79
CA ALA A 105 -18.78 3.33 -10.16
C ALA A 105 -19.33 4.76 -10.26
N VAL A 106 -19.40 5.45 -9.11
CA VAL A 106 -19.96 6.80 -9.01
C VAL A 106 -18.86 7.85 -9.08
N ASN A 107 -19.06 8.88 -9.90
CA ASN A 107 -18.24 10.09 -9.90
C ASN A 107 -18.95 11.22 -9.13
N TYR A 108 -18.30 12.38 -9.03
CA TYR A 108 -18.85 13.53 -8.31
C TYR A 108 -20.23 13.97 -8.84
N ASN A 109 -20.45 13.96 -10.16
CA ASN A 109 -21.74 14.34 -10.75
C ASN A 109 -22.87 13.39 -10.32
N ALA A 110 -22.60 12.08 -10.26
CA ALA A 110 -23.55 11.11 -9.73
C ALA A 110 -23.90 11.39 -8.25
N ILE A 111 -22.91 11.84 -7.46
CA ILE A 111 -23.14 12.24 -6.07
C ILE A 111 -24.02 13.50 -5.98
N CYS A 112 -23.80 14.52 -6.82
CA CYS A 112 -24.70 15.71 -6.87
C CYS A 112 -26.16 15.30 -7.09
N ASN A 113 -26.40 14.35 -8.00
CA ASN A 113 -27.73 13.83 -8.28
C ASN A 113 -28.33 13.12 -7.06
N ILE A 114 -27.52 12.34 -6.32
CA ILE A 114 -27.95 11.68 -5.08
C ILE A 114 -28.42 12.69 -4.01
N PHE A 115 -27.73 13.83 -3.90
CA PHE A 115 -28.08 14.92 -2.99
C PHE A 115 -29.16 15.86 -3.53
N GLY A 116 -29.55 15.71 -4.79
CA GLY A 116 -30.68 16.41 -5.40
C GLY A 116 -30.45 17.90 -5.67
N PHE A 117 -29.21 18.30 -6.00
CA PHE A 117 -28.94 19.69 -6.41
C PHE A 117 -28.34 19.79 -7.81
N ASP A 118 -28.86 20.72 -8.59
CA ASP A 118 -28.33 21.07 -9.92
C ASP A 118 -27.22 22.09 -9.80
N VAL A 119 -26.07 21.78 -10.39
CA VAL A 119 -24.91 22.69 -10.39
C VAL A 119 -25.12 23.79 -11.44
N LYS A 120 -25.04 25.04 -11.01
CA LYS A 120 -25.26 26.24 -11.82
C LYS A 120 -23.99 27.08 -11.95
N PRO A 121 -23.84 27.81 -13.07
CA PRO A 121 -22.80 28.81 -13.22
C PRO A 121 -22.88 29.92 -12.16
N LEU A 122 -21.78 30.65 -12.01
CA LEU A 122 -21.70 31.86 -11.18
C LEU A 122 -21.29 33.04 -12.05
N ASP A 123 -21.61 34.25 -11.61
CA ASP A 123 -21.08 35.47 -12.19
C ASP A 123 -19.80 35.88 -11.43
N LEU A 124 -18.82 36.36 -12.17
CA LEU A 124 -17.53 36.76 -11.66
C LEU A 124 -17.15 38.11 -12.29
N VAL A 125 -16.98 39.12 -11.42
CA VAL A 125 -16.48 40.45 -11.79
C VAL A 125 -15.14 40.64 -11.13
N GLU A 126 -14.13 40.92 -11.94
CA GLU A 126 -12.76 40.99 -11.50
C GLU A 126 -12.22 42.42 -11.58
N ASN A 127 -11.69 42.88 -10.44
CA ASN A 127 -10.82 44.04 -10.33
C ASN A 127 -9.39 43.53 -10.05
N ASN A 128 -8.37 44.37 -10.26
CA ASN A 128 -6.96 43.94 -10.13
C ASN A 128 -6.62 43.27 -8.78
N LEU A 129 -7.25 43.72 -7.69
CA LEU A 129 -6.97 43.26 -6.32
C LEU A 129 -8.05 42.34 -5.75
N GLU A 130 -9.23 42.32 -6.35
CA GLU A 130 -10.43 41.71 -5.76
C GLU A 130 -11.32 41.09 -6.83
N VAL A 131 -11.98 40.00 -6.48
CA VAL A 131 -12.98 39.35 -7.34
C VAL A 131 -14.30 39.29 -6.59
N THR A 132 -15.36 39.81 -7.18
CA THR A 132 -16.72 39.62 -6.70
C THR A 132 -17.35 38.43 -7.41
N ILE A 133 -17.83 37.47 -6.62
CA ILE A 133 -18.61 36.32 -7.08
C ILE A 133 -20.06 36.52 -6.70
N THR A 134 -20.94 36.40 -7.68
CA THR A 134 -22.39 36.45 -7.49
C THR A 134 -23.01 35.12 -7.92
N THR A 135 -23.78 34.52 -7.02
CA THR A 135 -24.61 33.33 -7.25
C THR A 135 -26.07 33.68 -6.97
N ALA A 136 -26.98 32.72 -7.13
CA ALA A 136 -28.38 32.93 -6.77
C ALA A 136 -28.60 33.17 -5.25
N SER A 137 -27.66 32.75 -4.40
CA SER A 137 -27.79 32.80 -2.94
C SER A 137 -26.81 33.75 -2.27
N VAL A 138 -25.71 34.14 -2.94
CA VAL A 138 -24.61 34.88 -2.32
C VAL A 138 -23.98 35.85 -3.30
N GLU A 139 -23.66 37.06 -2.83
CA GLU A 139 -22.73 37.99 -3.47
C GLU A 139 -21.61 38.30 -2.48
N ARG A 140 -20.35 38.00 -2.85
CA ARG A 140 -19.19 38.20 -1.97
C ARG A 140 -17.94 38.58 -2.76
N THR A 141 -17.12 39.42 -2.14
CA THR A 141 -15.84 39.88 -2.69
C THR A 141 -14.68 39.20 -1.98
N TYR A 142 -13.69 38.76 -2.75
CA TYR A 142 -12.54 38.01 -2.28
C TYR A 142 -11.23 38.65 -2.74
N PRO A 143 -10.19 38.69 -1.90
CA PRO A 143 -8.88 39.21 -2.30
C PRO A 143 -8.19 38.26 -3.28
N VAL A 144 -7.55 38.83 -4.30
CA VAL A 144 -6.77 38.10 -5.30
C VAL A 144 -5.33 37.91 -4.81
N PHE A 145 -4.91 36.65 -4.74
CA PHE A 145 -3.53 36.26 -4.47
C PHE A 145 -2.81 35.98 -5.79
N THR A 146 -1.51 36.27 -5.82
CA THR A 146 -0.65 36.06 -6.99
C THR A 146 0.63 35.34 -6.58
N GLU A 147 0.99 34.29 -7.33
CA GLU A 147 2.22 33.52 -7.17
C GLU A 147 2.99 33.52 -8.50
N THR A 148 4.32 33.67 -8.46
CA THR A 148 5.16 33.66 -9.67
C THR A 148 6.20 32.55 -9.59
N ASN A 149 6.24 31.70 -10.61
CA ASN A 149 7.23 30.64 -10.72
C ASN A 149 7.73 30.50 -12.16
N LYS A 150 8.58 29.48 -12.42
CA LYS A 150 9.14 29.21 -13.75
C LYS A 150 8.07 28.93 -14.83
N SER A 151 6.85 28.59 -14.43
CA SER A 151 5.72 28.35 -15.35
C SER A 151 4.86 29.60 -15.59
N GLY A 152 5.14 30.72 -14.92
CA GLY A 152 4.45 31.99 -15.11
C GLY A 152 3.80 32.54 -13.84
N ILE A 153 2.83 33.45 -14.05
CA ILE A 153 2.06 34.13 -13.00
C ILE A 153 0.74 33.38 -12.80
N HIS A 154 0.47 32.97 -11.57
CA HIS A 154 -0.74 32.24 -11.17
C HIS A 154 -1.57 33.10 -10.23
N ARG A 155 -2.80 33.39 -10.60
CA ARG A 155 -3.73 34.22 -9.82
C ARG A 155 -4.86 33.35 -9.28
N PHE A 156 -5.16 33.50 -7.99
CA PHE A 156 -6.17 32.67 -7.34
C PHE A 156 -6.84 33.38 -6.16
N ILE A 157 -7.99 32.86 -5.75
CA ILE A 157 -8.75 33.28 -4.56
C ILE A 157 -9.10 32.07 -3.70
N PHE A 158 -9.39 32.30 -2.43
CA PHE A 158 -10.10 31.33 -1.59
C PHE A 158 -11.52 31.85 -1.39
N ALA A 159 -12.49 31.16 -1.97
CA ALA A 159 -13.88 31.59 -2.00
C ALA A 159 -14.77 30.56 -1.32
N GLU A 160 -15.71 31.03 -0.51
CA GLU A 160 -16.79 30.19 0.00
C GLU A 160 -17.87 30.08 -1.10
N LEU A 161 -18.06 28.87 -1.64
CA LEU A 161 -19.05 28.59 -2.66
C LEU A 161 -20.13 27.64 -2.13
N PRO A 162 -21.41 27.87 -2.50
CA PRO A 162 -22.46 26.90 -2.22
C PRO A 162 -22.24 25.63 -3.05
N ARG A 163 -22.72 24.48 -2.53
CA ARG A 163 -22.67 23.18 -3.21
C ARG A 163 -23.19 23.21 -4.66
N ALA A 164 -24.18 24.07 -4.91
CA ALA A 164 -24.84 24.23 -6.20
C ALA A 164 -24.03 25.04 -7.23
N ASN A 165 -22.79 25.45 -6.94
CA ASN A 165 -21.96 26.23 -7.88
C ASN A 165 -20.60 25.58 -8.19
N ILE A 166 -20.36 24.35 -7.72
CA ILE A 166 -19.10 23.63 -7.91
C ILE A 166 -19.31 22.46 -8.87
N PHE A 167 -18.81 22.60 -10.09
CA PHE A 167 -18.86 21.57 -11.13
C PHE A 167 -17.72 20.57 -10.98
N ASN A 168 -17.89 19.34 -11.45
CA ASN A 168 -16.74 18.45 -11.66
C ASN A 168 -15.97 18.86 -12.91
N ASP A 169 -14.65 18.81 -12.87
CA ASP A 169 -13.79 18.94 -14.05
C ASP A 169 -13.45 17.55 -14.63
N ASP A 170 -14.41 16.95 -15.33
CA ASP A 170 -14.25 15.63 -15.95
C ASP A 170 -13.11 15.59 -16.98
N GLU A 171 -12.74 16.75 -17.54
CA GLU A 171 -11.65 16.87 -18.51
C GLU A 171 -10.25 16.82 -17.88
N CYS A 172 -10.12 17.25 -16.62
CA CYS A 172 -8.85 17.22 -15.91
C CYS A 172 -8.69 15.98 -15.05
N GLN A 173 -9.77 15.51 -14.41
CA GLN A 173 -9.66 14.40 -13.46
C GLN A 173 -10.98 13.61 -13.27
N PRO A 174 -11.31 12.67 -14.18
CA PRO A 174 -12.54 11.88 -14.13
C PRO A 174 -12.43 10.70 -13.13
N ARG A 175 -12.15 10.97 -11.85
CA ARG A 175 -12.06 9.91 -10.84
C ARG A 175 -13.42 9.57 -10.23
N ASN A 176 -13.58 8.28 -9.97
CA ASN A 176 -14.67 7.76 -9.17
C ASN A 176 -14.43 8.03 -7.68
N ILE A 177 -15.52 8.17 -6.95
CA ILE A 177 -15.51 8.32 -5.50
C ILE A 177 -15.32 6.94 -4.87
N ASN A 178 -14.09 6.67 -4.42
CA ASN A 178 -13.80 5.57 -3.51
C ASN A 178 -14.49 5.79 -2.15
N THR A 179 -15.41 4.89 -1.79
CA THR A 179 -16.25 4.97 -0.59
C THR A 179 -15.47 4.76 0.71
N GLN A 180 -14.47 3.88 0.73
CA GLN A 180 -13.62 3.66 1.91
C GLN A 180 -12.79 4.91 2.22
N HIS A 181 -12.18 5.51 1.20
CA HIS A 181 -11.42 6.76 1.36
C HIS A 181 -12.33 7.92 1.77
N LEU A 182 -13.55 7.98 1.23
CA LEU A 182 -14.55 8.97 1.62
C LEU A 182 -14.90 8.88 3.11
N TRP A 183 -15.06 7.68 3.66
CA TRP A 183 -15.30 7.50 5.10
C TRP A 183 -14.16 8.05 5.94
N GLN A 184 -12.92 7.72 5.58
CA GLN A 184 -11.73 8.21 6.29
C GLN A 184 -11.72 9.74 6.37
N ILE A 185 -11.96 10.42 5.25
CA ILE A 185 -12.01 11.89 5.19
C ILE A 185 -13.21 12.43 5.99
N TYR A 186 -14.40 11.85 5.82
CA TYR A 186 -15.60 12.31 6.51
C TYR A 186 -15.46 12.19 8.03
N ASN A 187 -14.99 11.05 8.53
CA ASN A 187 -14.75 10.85 9.95
C ASN A 187 -13.67 11.79 10.52
N ASP A 188 -12.64 12.13 9.73
CA ASP A 188 -11.66 13.14 10.11
C ASP A 188 -12.26 14.55 10.18
N LEU A 189 -13.08 14.93 9.18
CA LEU A 189 -13.73 16.25 9.11
C LEU A 189 -14.73 16.53 10.23
N ASN A 190 -15.24 15.48 10.89
CA ASN A 190 -16.08 15.63 12.08
C ASN A 190 -15.29 16.09 13.31
N ARG A 191 -13.96 15.96 13.30
CA ARG A 191 -13.07 16.27 14.43
C ARG A 191 -12.08 17.37 14.11
N ASN A 192 -11.69 17.50 12.85
CA ASN A 192 -10.66 18.41 12.38
C ASN A 192 -11.19 19.32 11.27
N PRO A 193 -10.74 20.58 11.20
CA PRO A 193 -11.01 21.43 10.05
C PRO A 193 -10.33 20.87 8.80
N LEU A 194 -10.90 21.16 7.63
CA LEU A 194 -10.27 20.78 6.37
C LEU A 194 -8.94 21.53 6.20
N HIS A 195 -7.83 20.79 6.23
CA HIS A 195 -6.49 21.37 6.10
C HIS A 195 -6.23 21.98 4.70
N GLU A 196 -6.73 21.34 3.65
CA GLU A 196 -6.50 21.73 2.26
C GLU A 196 -7.82 21.90 1.50
N ALA A 197 -8.10 23.13 1.06
CA ALA A 197 -9.27 23.46 0.26
C ALA A 197 -9.27 22.72 -1.10
N PRO A 198 -10.44 22.26 -1.61
CA PRO A 198 -10.56 21.75 -2.97
C PRO A 198 -10.17 22.81 -4.00
N ALA A 199 -9.64 22.38 -5.14
CA ALA A 199 -9.12 23.28 -6.16
C ALA A 199 -10.01 23.31 -7.41
N CYS A 200 -10.36 24.52 -7.82
CA CYS A 200 -11.18 24.80 -8.99
C CYS A 200 -10.43 25.70 -9.99
N ARG A 201 -10.75 25.58 -11.27
CA ARG A 201 -10.45 26.60 -12.27
C ARG A 201 -11.76 27.21 -12.77
N ILE A 202 -11.73 28.49 -13.14
CA ILE A 202 -12.88 29.12 -13.80
C ILE A 202 -12.85 28.90 -15.31
N VAL A 203 -14.01 28.65 -15.90
CA VAL A 203 -14.19 28.56 -17.35
C VAL A 203 -15.36 29.45 -17.76
N LYS A 204 -15.06 30.45 -18.58
CA LYS A 204 -16.06 31.39 -19.10
C LYS A 204 -17.06 30.65 -19.98
N ILE A 205 -18.34 30.97 -19.81
CA ILE A 205 -19.39 30.44 -20.69
C ILE A 205 -19.35 31.22 -22.02
N PRO A 206 -19.25 30.54 -23.18
CA PRO A 206 -19.28 31.19 -24.48
C PRO A 206 -20.52 32.10 -24.63
N GLY A 207 -20.31 33.34 -25.07
CA GLY A 207 -21.37 34.32 -25.27
C GLY A 207 -21.82 35.08 -24.01
N SER A 208 -21.34 34.73 -22.82
CA SER A 208 -21.55 35.54 -21.61
C SER A 208 -20.41 36.55 -21.41
N GLN A 209 -20.71 37.71 -20.83
CA GLN A 209 -19.70 38.70 -20.45
C GLN A 209 -19.00 38.35 -19.13
N GLN A 210 -19.75 37.82 -18.15
CA GLN A 210 -19.28 37.67 -16.77
C GLN A 210 -19.63 36.32 -16.13
N THR A 211 -20.23 35.38 -16.87
CA THR A 211 -20.67 34.09 -16.31
C THR A 211 -19.64 32.99 -16.53
N TYR A 212 -19.32 32.25 -15.48
CA TYR A 212 -18.29 31.23 -15.43
C TYR A 212 -18.79 29.94 -14.76
N LYS A 213 -18.16 28.82 -15.12
CA LYS A 213 -18.24 27.57 -14.36
C LYS A 213 -17.01 27.47 -13.46
N ALA A 214 -17.20 27.21 -12.17
CA ALA A 214 -16.13 26.79 -11.27
C ALA A 214 -15.96 25.27 -11.38
N LEU A 215 -14.97 24.81 -12.15
CA LEU A 215 -14.70 23.40 -12.40
C LEU A 215 -13.66 22.88 -11.40
N MET A 216 -14.07 21.98 -10.51
CA MET A 216 -13.22 21.34 -9.51
C MET A 216 -12.41 20.19 -10.13
N PHE A 217 -11.09 20.36 -10.16
CA PHE A 217 -10.17 19.36 -10.71
C PHE A 217 -9.45 18.55 -9.63
N ASP A 218 -9.45 19.01 -8.36
CA ASP A 218 -8.90 18.27 -7.23
C ASP A 218 -9.74 18.49 -5.95
N GLY A 219 -9.86 17.45 -5.11
CA GLY A 219 -10.61 17.49 -3.86
C GLY A 219 -12.04 16.93 -3.89
N GLN A 220 -12.39 16.09 -4.86
CA GLN A 220 -13.74 15.53 -5.00
C GLN A 220 -14.23 14.82 -3.73
N HIS A 221 -13.42 13.95 -3.13
CA HIS A 221 -13.79 13.24 -1.89
C HIS A 221 -13.97 14.18 -0.69
N LYS A 222 -13.14 15.23 -0.58
CA LYS A 222 -13.21 16.24 0.49
C LYS A 222 -14.53 17.03 0.41
N THR A 223 -14.91 17.40 -0.81
CA THR A 223 -16.17 18.09 -1.08
C THR A 223 -17.37 17.19 -0.77
N VAL A 224 -17.35 15.92 -1.21
CA VAL A 224 -18.43 14.97 -0.91
C VAL A 224 -18.55 14.72 0.60
N ALA A 225 -17.45 14.57 1.32
CA ALA A 225 -17.46 14.41 2.78
C ALA A 225 -18.13 15.62 3.48
N SER A 226 -17.87 16.83 2.99
CA SER A 226 -18.52 18.04 3.50
C SER A 226 -20.03 18.02 3.27
N TRP A 227 -20.50 17.48 2.14
CA TRP A 227 -21.94 17.35 1.86
C TRP A 227 -22.65 16.28 2.69
N ILE A 228 -21.95 15.19 3.05
CA ILE A 228 -22.46 14.21 4.01
C ILE A 228 -22.71 14.88 5.37
N SER A 229 -21.89 15.86 5.72
CA SER A 229 -22.05 16.70 6.93
C SER A 229 -23.11 17.81 6.76
N GLU A 230 -23.91 17.77 5.70
CA GLU A 230 -24.94 18.77 5.37
C GLU A 230 -24.43 20.21 5.24
N LYS A 231 -23.13 20.41 4.99
CA LYS A 231 -22.57 21.74 4.75
C LYS A 231 -23.08 22.31 3.43
N GLU A 232 -23.76 23.45 3.49
CA GLU A 232 -24.28 24.15 2.32
C GLU A 232 -23.16 24.83 1.51
N PHE A 233 -22.13 25.28 2.21
CA PHE A 233 -21.00 26.04 1.68
C PHE A 233 -19.68 25.36 2.02
N ILE A 234 -18.71 25.49 1.11
CA ILE A 234 -17.31 25.10 1.36
C ILE A 234 -16.35 26.16 0.83
N VAL A 235 -15.20 26.29 1.48
CA VAL A 235 -14.09 27.11 0.97
C VAL A 235 -13.35 26.32 -0.10
N VAL A 236 -13.23 26.90 -1.30
CA VAL A 236 -12.47 26.37 -2.44
C VAL A 236 -11.38 27.33 -2.87
N LYS A 237 -10.26 26.80 -3.33
CA LYS A 237 -9.22 27.58 -4.02
C LYS A 237 -9.59 27.68 -5.49
N ILE A 238 -9.85 28.87 -5.98
CA ILE A 238 -10.23 29.10 -7.38
C ILE A 238 -9.08 29.78 -8.10
N TYR A 239 -8.53 29.11 -9.10
CA TYR A 239 -7.56 29.70 -10.01
C TYR A 239 -8.27 30.51 -11.10
N LEU A 240 -7.89 31.78 -11.24
CA LEU A 240 -8.49 32.74 -12.17
C LEU A 240 -7.93 32.61 -13.59
N ASN A 241 -6.71 32.12 -13.73
CA ASN A 241 -5.98 32.06 -15.00
C ASN A 241 -5.32 30.69 -15.28
N LEU A 242 -5.87 29.60 -14.72
CA LEU A 242 -5.33 28.25 -14.90
C LEU A 242 -5.99 27.53 -16.08
N THR A 243 -5.19 27.21 -17.09
CA THR A 243 -5.64 26.41 -18.24
C THR A 243 -5.82 24.94 -17.88
N LYS A 244 -6.62 24.21 -18.67
CA LYS A 244 -6.81 22.75 -18.54
C LYS A 244 -5.48 22.00 -18.46
N ASP A 245 -4.58 22.23 -19.41
CA ASP A 245 -3.29 21.52 -19.47
C ASP A 245 -2.42 21.81 -18.23
N SER A 246 -2.50 23.03 -17.69
CA SER A 246 -1.77 23.40 -16.48
C SER A 246 -2.36 22.74 -15.23
N ALA A 247 -3.69 22.63 -15.16
CA ALA A 247 -4.37 21.88 -14.09
C ALA A 247 -4.00 20.39 -14.12
N VAL A 248 -4.03 19.75 -15.29
CA VAL A 248 -3.63 18.34 -15.45
C VAL A 248 -2.17 18.13 -15.03
N ARG A 249 -1.25 19.01 -15.48
CA ARG A 249 0.16 18.95 -15.07
C ARG A 249 0.33 19.11 -13.56
N LEU A 250 -0.40 20.04 -12.94
CA LEU A 250 -0.34 20.30 -11.51
C LEU A 250 -0.72 19.03 -10.72
N VAL A 251 -1.90 18.46 -11.00
CA VAL A 251 -2.39 17.24 -10.33
C VAL A 251 -1.40 16.09 -10.50
N ASN A 252 -0.96 15.83 -11.73
CA ASN A 252 -0.02 14.75 -12.01
C ASN A 252 1.34 14.96 -11.31
N SER A 253 1.81 16.21 -11.24
CA SER A 253 3.08 16.51 -10.56
C SER A 253 3.03 16.25 -9.06
N VAL A 254 1.95 16.67 -8.39
CA VAL A 254 1.76 16.43 -6.95
C VAL A 254 1.67 14.93 -6.68
N GLN A 255 0.87 14.21 -7.46
CA GLN A 255 0.63 12.79 -7.23
C GLN A 255 1.81 11.88 -7.58
N ALA A 256 2.55 12.19 -8.65
CA ALA A 256 3.66 11.35 -9.08
C ALA A 256 4.98 11.68 -8.37
N LYS A 257 5.22 12.96 -8.04
CA LYS A 257 6.55 13.43 -7.58
C LYS A 257 6.62 13.71 -6.09
N ILE A 258 5.50 14.07 -5.45
CA ILE A 258 5.46 14.34 -4.00
C ILE A 258 4.83 13.12 -3.33
N LYS A 259 5.60 12.04 -3.19
CA LYS A 259 5.19 10.93 -2.32
C LYS A 259 5.10 11.48 -0.90
N LYS A 260 3.97 11.29 -0.22
CA LYS A 260 3.87 11.58 1.22
C LYS A 260 5.03 10.85 1.89
N LEU A 261 5.90 11.59 2.57
CA LEU A 261 6.95 10.98 3.39
C LEU A 261 6.25 10.07 4.39
N PRO A 262 6.66 8.81 4.54
CA PRO A 262 6.15 7.97 5.61
C PRO A 262 6.39 8.70 6.94
N LEU A 263 5.33 8.87 7.74
CA LEU A 263 5.43 9.53 9.04
C LEU A 263 6.19 8.66 10.07
N SER A 264 6.30 7.35 9.80
CA SER A 264 7.09 6.40 10.57
C SER A 264 8.53 6.33 10.05
N PRO A 265 9.55 6.34 10.93
CA PRO A 265 10.92 6.02 10.57
C PRO A 265 11.10 4.59 10.02
N PHE A 266 10.12 3.71 10.26
CA PHE A 266 10.12 2.35 9.75
C PHE A 266 9.46 2.30 8.36
N GLU A 267 10.24 2.59 7.32
CA GLU A 267 9.75 2.67 5.93
C GLU A 267 9.18 1.34 5.41
N LEU A 268 9.67 0.22 5.96
CA LEU A 268 9.18 -1.12 5.62
C LEU A 268 7.69 -1.30 5.97
N SER A 269 7.14 -0.55 6.93
CA SER A 269 5.70 -0.56 7.23
C SER A 269 4.87 -0.27 5.98
N ALA A 270 5.27 0.72 5.19
CA ALA A 270 4.56 1.14 3.97
C ALA A 270 4.52 0.05 2.89
N LYS A 271 5.33 -1.01 3.02
CA LYS A 271 5.34 -2.19 2.14
C LYS A 271 4.45 -3.32 2.63
N MET A 272 3.93 -3.23 3.85
CA MET A 272 3.01 -4.19 4.43
C MET A 272 1.55 -3.83 4.06
N ALA A 273 0.63 -4.77 4.25
CA ALA A 273 -0.80 -4.48 4.09
C ALA A 273 -1.29 -3.40 5.09
N GLU A 274 -2.36 -2.68 4.74
CA GLU A 274 -2.94 -1.58 5.54
C GLU A 274 -3.16 -1.97 7.00
N GLU A 275 -3.64 -3.20 7.26
CA GLU A 275 -3.80 -3.76 8.60
C GLU A 275 -2.51 -3.69 9.44
N TRP A 276 -1.35 -4.03 8.86
CA TRP A 276 -0.08 -4.05 9.58
C TRP A 276 0.52 -2.66 9.73
N GLN A 277 0.27 -1.76 8.77
CA GLN A 277 0.62 -0.35 8.89
C GLN A 277 -0.07 0.27 10.10
N GLU A 278 -1.39 0.10 10.21
CA GLU A 278 -2.15 0.58 11.37
C GLU A 278 -1.67 -0.02 12.69
N ARG A 279 -1.29 -1.31 12.70
CA ARG A 279 -0.77 -1.96 13.92
C ARG A 279 0.61 -1.44 14.32
N ILE A 280 1.46 -1.10 13.36
CA ILE A 280 2.76 -0.48 13.62
C ILE A 280 2.57 0.93 14.19
N GLU A 281 1.68 1.73 13.58
CA GLU A 281 1.35 3.07 14.11
C GLU A 281 0.81 3.00 15.54
N LYS A 282 -0.07 2.03 15.83
CA LYS A 282 -0.55 1.76 17.20
C LYS A 282 0.60 1.40 18.14
N TYR A 283 1.47 0.49 17.73
CA TYR A 283 2.65 0.12 18.51
C TYR A 283 3.56 1.33 18.79
N GLU A 284 3.83 2.16 17.79
CA GLU A 284 4.63 3.39 17.93
C GLU A 284 3.97 4.39 18.88
N SER A 285 2.65 4.57 18.81
CA SER A 285 1.93 5.45 19.72
C SER A 285 1.96 4.99 21.19
N VAL A 286 2.09 3.68 21.42
CA VAL A 286 2.17 3.10 22.78
C VAL A 286 3.58 3.16 23.34
N ILE A 287 4.59 2.82 22.53
CA ILE A 287 5.98 2.66 22.99
C ILE A 287 6.81 3.95 22.84
N GLY A 288 6.41 4.83 21.93
CA GLY A 288 7.19 5.96 21.47
C GLY A 288 8.03 5.59 20.24
N THR A 289 7.97 6.43 19.22
CA THR A 289 8.69 6.27 17.95
C THR A 289 10.20 6.10 18.12
N ASP A 290 10.78 6.72 19.14
CA ASP A 290 12.21 6.65 19.48
C ASP A 290 12.63 5.32 20.12
N LYS A 291 11.68 4.52 20.61
CA LYS A 291 11.90 3.26 21.32
C LYS A 291 11.29 2.05 20.62
N ALA A 292 10.58 2.28 19.52
CA ALA A 292 9.94 1.24 18.73
C ALA A 292 11.00 0.46 17.92
N SER A 293 10.91 -0.87 17.91
CA SER A 293 11.79 -1.76 17.13
C SER A 293 11.01 -2.87 16.42
N GLU A 294 11.60 -3.47 15.38
CA GLU A 294 10.96 -4.55 14.61
C GLU A 294 10.68 -5.76 15.53
N ASN A 295 11.65 -6.12 16.36
CA ASN A 295 11.51 -7.21 17.33
C ASN A 295 10.45 -6.89 18.40
N GLY A 296 10.44 -5.65 18.90
CA GLY A 296 9.45 -5.18 19.86
C GLY A 296 8.04 -5.21 19.29
N PHE A 297 7.86 -4.81 18.03
CA PHE A 297 6.57 -4.89 17.33
C PHE A 297 6.08 -6.34 17.24
N ILE A 298 6.92 -7.28 16.78
CA ILE A 298 6.53 -8.69 16.68
C ILE A 298 6.19 -9.30 18.05
N ALA A 299 6.85 -8.85 19.12
CA ALA A 299 6.51 -9.27 20.48
C ALA A 299 5.21 -8.65 21.00
N TRP A 300 4.92 -7.41 20.62
CA TRP A 300 3.72 -6.67 20.99
C TRP A 300 2.45 -7.21 20.32
N VAL A 301 2.56 -7.73 19.09
CA VAL A 301 1.43 -8.38 18.40
C VAL A 301 0.94 -9.61 19.18
N GLU A 302 -0.39 -9.77 19.21
CA GLU A 302 -1.08 -10.91 19.81
C GLU A 302 -0.52 -12.26 19.33
N GLN A 303 -0.41 -13.22 20.25
CA GLN A 303 0.37 -14.45 20.05
C GLN A 303 -0.08 -15.27 18.83
N ASP A 304 -1.38 -15.34 18.58
CA ASP A 304 -2.00 -16.02 17.43
C ASP A 304 -1.70 -15.33 16.09
N GLU A 305 -1.50 -14.02 16.11
CA GLU A 305 -1.26 -13.19 14.92
C GLU A 305 0.23 -13.01 14.59
N ARG A 306 1.15 -13.36 15.51
CA ARG A 306 2.61 -13.17 15.32
C ARG A 306 3.16 -13.85 14.08
N ASN A 307 2.63 -15.01 13.69
CA ASN A 307 3.08 -15.71 12.49
C ASN A 307 2.69 -14.96 11.22
N ARG A 308 1.47 -14.39 11.18
CA ARG A 308 1.03 -13.53 10.07
C ARG A 308 1.84 -12.24 10.03
N ALA A 309 2.14 -11.64 11.17
CA ALA A 309 2.99 -10.45 11.27
C ALA A 309 4.40 -10.72 10.72
N LYS A 310 5.02 -11.84 11.11
CA LYS A 310 6.34 -12.27 10.59
C LYS A 310 6.31 -12.53 9.09
N ALA A 311 5.25 -13.15 8.58
CA ALA A 311 5.09 -13.39 7.15
C ALA A 311 4.96 -12.07 6.38
N ALA A 312 4.11 -11.15 6.85
CA ALA A 312 3.95 -9.82 6.25
C ALA A 312 5.25 -9.00 6.29
N PHE A 313 6.01 -9.10 7.38
CA PHE A 313 7.32 -8.46 7.52
C PHE A 313 8.33 -9.05 6.53
N THR A 314 8.37 -10.37 6.40
CA THR A 314 9.23 -11.07 5.44
C THR A 314 8.88 -10.67 4.01
N ASP A 315 7.59 -10.60 3.67
CA ASP A 315 7.15 -10.14 2.36
C ASP A 315 7.51 -8.67 2.10
N ALA A 316 7.39 -7.80 3.11
CA ALA A 316 7.82 -6.41 3.00
C ALA A 316 9.32 -6.27 2.70
N LEU A 317 10.17 -7.10 3.35
CA LEU A 317 11.61 -7.15 3.04
C LEU A 317 11.87 -7.56 1.58
N PHE A 318 11.16 -8.58 1.08
CA PHE A 318 11.28 -8.98 -0.32
C PHE A 318 10.83 -7.89 -1.28
N GLN A 319 9.70 -7.24 -1.01
CA GLN A 319 9.18 -6.15 -1.83
C GLN A 319 10.11 -4.95 -1.85
N ASN A 320 10.76 -4.65 -0.72
CA ASN A 320 11.70 -3.53 -0.65
C ASN A 320 12.86 -3.65 -1.64
N ILE A 321 13.29 -4.89 -1.97
CA ILE A 321 14.30 -5.16 -3.01
C ILE A 321 13.66 -5.19 -4.40
N LEU A 322 12.51 -5.86 -4.56
CA LEU A 322 11.85 -6.01 -5.86
C LEU A 322 11.37 -4.67 -6.47
N ASP A 323 11.03 -3.70 -5.63
CA ASP A 323 10.59 -2.37 -6.04
C ASP A 323 11.72 -1.47 -6.55
N LYS A 324 12.99 -1.90 -6.42
CA LYS A 324 14.15 -1.09 -6.79
C LYS A 324 14.40 -1.14 -8.30
N ASP A 325 14.58 0.01 -8.91
CA ASP A 325 14.82 0.12 -10.35
C ASP A 325 16.22 -0.30 -10.76
N GLU A 326 17.15 -0.21 -9.83
CA GLU A 326 18.54 -0.58 -9.96
C GLU A 326 18.76 -2.10 -10.00
N LEU A 327 17.79 -2.91 -9.57
CA LEU A 327 17.90 -4.37 -9.55
C LEU A 327 17.76 -4.94 -10.97
N GLN A 328 18.86 -5.22 -11.65
CA GLN A 328 18.86 -5.74 -13.02
C GLN A 328 18.29 -7.15 -13.11
N PHE A 329 18.53 -7.98 -12.09
CA PHE A 329 18.05 -9.36 -12.03
C PHE A 329 16.52 -9.46 -12.16
N LYS A 330 15.77 -8.41 -11.80
CA LYS A 330 14.31 -8.36 -11.92
C LYS A 330 13.80 -8.56 -13.35
N GLN A 331 14.63 -8.22 -14.35
CA GLN A 331 14.32 -8.44 -15.77
C GLN A 331 14.19 -9.92 -16.14
N LYS A 332 14.73 -10.82 -15.29
CA LYS A 332 14.71 -12.28 -15.47
C LYS A 332 13.78 -12.98 -14.49
N VAL A 333 12.94 -12.23 -13.78
CA VAL A 333 11.92 -12.73 -12.86
C VAL A 333 10.54 -12.60 -13.50
N LEU A 334 9.85 -13.74 -13.66
CA LEU A 334 8.47 -13.77 -14.16
C LEU A 334 7.50 -13.36 -13.07
N LYS A 335 6.66 -12.38 -13.38
CA LYS A 335 5.52 -12.01 -12.55
C LYS A 335 4.44 -13.09 -12.60
N PRO A 336 3.62 -13.23 -11.55
CA PRO A 336 2.47 -14.13 -11.57
C PRO A 336 1.60 -13.94 -12.83
N GLY A 337 1.32 -15.03 -13.54
CA GLY A 337 0.50 -15.02 -14.75
C GLY A 337 1.20 -14.63 -16.06
N GLN A 338 2.49 -14.23 -16.04
CA GLN A 338 3.26 -14.05 -17.26
C GLN A 338 3.64 -15.40 -17.88
N LYS A 339 3.42 -15.53 -19.19
CA LYS A 339 3.85 -16.71 -19.97
C LYS A 339 5.33 -16.58 -20.32
N GLN A 340 6.08 -17.66 -20.12
CA GLN A 340 7.48 -17.73 -20.53
C GLN A 340 7.58 -17.73 -22.06
N SER A 341 8.41 -16.84 -22.62
CA SER A 341 8.85 -16.94 -24.01
C SER A 341 9.79 -18.14 -24.16
N SER A 342 9.63 -18.93 -25.23
CA SER A 342 10.41 -20.15 -25.46
C SER A 342 11.92 -19.91 -25.64
N SER A 343 12.34 -18.69 -25.95
CA SER A 343 13.74 -18.32 -26.22
C SER A 343 14.51 -17.78 -25.02
N GLU A 344 13.85 -17.37 -23.93
CA GLU A 344 14.50 -16.69 -22.81
C GLU A 344 14.40 -17.49 -21.49
N LYS A 345 15.50 -17.52 -20.75
CA LYS A 345 15.59 -18.19 -19.45
C LYS A 345 15.14 -17.23 -18.35
N TYR A 346 14.06 -17.59 -17.66
CA TYR A 346 13.52 -16.84 -16.53
C TYR A 346 13.37 -17.74 -15.31
N ILE A 347 13.22 -17.12 -14.15
CA ILE A 347 12.82 -17.76 -12.89
C ILE A 347 11.49 -17.18 -12.41
N THR A 348 10.72 -17.94 -11.65
CA THR A 348 9.49 -17.42 -11.05
C THR A 348 9.81 -16.48 -9.90
N GLU A 349 8.93 -15.52 -9.63
CA GLU A 349 9.07 -14.65 -8.46
C GLU A 349 9.16 -15.44 -7.14
N ALA A 350 8.41 -16.54 -7.02
CA ALA A 350 8.49 -17.42 -5.86
C ALA A 350 9.88 -18.06 -5.71
N ALA A 351 10.52 -18.50 -6.81
CA ALA A 351 11.88 -19.01 -6.77
C ALA A 351 12.88 -17.90 -6.40
N PHE A 352 12.72 -16.69 -6.95
CA PHE A 352 13.57 -15.55 -6.62
C PHE A 352 13.49 -15.19 -5.12
N ARG A 353 12.27 -15.09 -4.56
CA ARG A 353 12.05 -14.84 -3.13
C ARG A 353 12.69 -15.93 -2.26
N ASN A 354 12.34 -17.20 -2.50
CA ASN A 354 12.67 -18.29 -1.58
C ASN A 354 14.10 -18.84 -1.75
N LYS A 355 14.70 -18.69 -2.95
CA LYS A 355 16.01 -19.30 -3.28
C LYS A 355 17.12 -18.27 -3.44
N ILE A 356 16.81 -16.98 -3.62
CA ILE A 356 17.82 -15.94 -3.76
C ILE A 356 17.71 -14.92 -2.63
N LEU A 357 16.55 -14.28 -2.47
CA LEU A 357 16.41 -13.23 -1.47
C LEU A 357 16.44 -13.77 -0.04
N GLN A 358 15.73 -14.87 0.24
CA GLN A 358 15.64 -15.44 1.59
C GLN A 358 17.02 -15.86 2.15
N PRO A 359 17.91 -16.52 1.40
CA PRO A 359 19.25 -16.82 1.89
C PRO A 359 20.16 -15.60 2.04
N LEU A 360 19.92 -14.50 1.31
CA LEU A 360 20.75 -13.28 1.39
C LEU A 360 20.30 -12.34 2.51
N LEU A 361 18.99 -12.19 2.71
CA LEU A 361 18.41 -11.30 3.70
C LEU A 361 18.56 -11.81 5.14
N HIS A 362 18.66 -10.87 6.07
CA HIS A 362 18.45 -11.07 7.49
C HIS A 362 16.94 -11.05 7.79
N ILE A 363 16.28 -12.21 7.66
CA ILE A 363 14.82 -12.32 7.83
C ILE A 363 14.35 -12.04 9.27
N ALA A 364 15.23 -12.22 10.26
CA ALA A 364 14.86 -11.98 11.65
C ALA A 364 14.57 -10.48 11.91
N PRO A 365 13.54 -10.16 12.71
CA PRO A 365 13.28 -8.79 13.15
C PRO A 365 14.45 -8.24 13.97
N LEU A 366 14.87 -7.02 13.65
CA LEU A 366 15.95 -6.29 14.31
C LEU A 366 15.54 -5.80 15.71
N LYS A 367 16.51 -5.80 16.63
CA LYS A 367 16.31 -5.32 18.01
C LYS A 367 16.52 -3.82 18.11
N GLU A 368 17.32 -3.28 17.21
CA GLU A 368 17.60 -1.87 17.02
C GLU A 368 16.30 -1.08 16.79
N TYR A 369 16.27 0.16 17.27
CA TYR A 369 15.11 1.02 17.09
C TYR A 369 14.92 1.39 15.63
N PHE A 370 13.70 1.76 15.26
CA PHE A 370 13.31 1.95 13.85
C PHE A 370 14.24 2.87 13.05
N VAL A 371 14.73 3.96 13.64
CA VAL A 371 15.68 4.85 12.96
C VAL A 371 16.99 4.13 12.61
N GLU A 372 17.57 3.42 13.57
CA GLU A 372 18.81 2.68 13.39
C GLU A 372 18.61 1.46 12.48
N SER A 373 17.52 0.72 12.71
CA SER A 373 17.16 -0.46 11.93
C SER A 373 16.94 -0.09 10.46
N GLN A 374 16.33 1.06 10.17
CA GLN A 374 16.14 1.52 8.79
C GLN A 374 17.48 1.77 8.07
N VAL A 375 18.48 2.34 8.75
CA VAL A 375 19.83 2.50 8.17
C VAL A 375 20.44 1.14 7.85
N LEU A 376 20.28 0.16 8.74
CA LEU A 376 20.76 -1.20 8.53
C LEU A 376 20.04 -1.91 7.36
N ARG A 377 18.71 -1.77 7.26
CA ARG A 377 17.89 -2.34 6.18
C ARG A 377 18.18 -1.72 4.82
N ASN A 378 18.42 -0.41 4.77
CA ASN A 378 18.83 0.29 3.55
C ASN A 378 20.19 -0.22 3.07
N ARG A 379 21.17 -0.32 3.98
CA ARG A 379 22.49 -0.88 3.66
C ARG A 379 22.41 -2.32 3.16
N GLU A 380 21.63 -3.16 3.82
CA GLU A 380 21.40 -4.55 3.41
C GLU A 380 20.81 -4.63 2.00
N THR A 381 19.80 -3.81 1.72
CA THR A 381 19.15 -3.71 0.41
C THR A 381 20.15 -3.30 -0.67
N ASP A 382 20.95 -2.25 -0.45
CA ASP A 382 21.94 -1.76 -1.41
C ASP A 382 23.04 -2.80 -1.68
N ASN A 383 23.54 -3.45 -0.63
CA ASN A 383 24.53 -4.51 -0.75
C ASN A 383 23.99 -5.70 -1.56
N ILE A 384 22.74 -6.13 -1.31
CA ILE A 384 22.12 -7.24 -2.05
C ILE A 384 21.91 -6.87 -3.51
N ILE A 385 21.41 -5.67 -3.81
CA ILE A 385 21.21 -5.22 -5.20
C ILE A 385 22.53 -5.22 -5.96
N LYS A 386 23.58 -4.64 -5.37
CA LYS A 386 24.90 -4.59 -6.00
C LYS A 386 25.47 -5.99 -6.23
N LEU A 387 25.34 -6.87 -5.24
CA LEU A 387 25.75 -8.28 -5.34
C LEU A 387 25.01 -9.02 -6.46
N LEU A 388 23.68 -8.87 -6.54
CA LEU A 388 22.86 -9.51 -7.56
C LEU A 388 23.10 -8.93 -8.96
N ASN A 389 23.44 -7.65 -9.07
CA ASN A 389 23.83 -7.04 -10.35
C ASN A 389 25.18 -7.58 -10.84
N LEU A 390 26.14 -7.87 -9.95
CA LEU A 390 27.37 -8.57 -10.32
C LEU A 390 27.07 -9.98 -10.85
N VAL A 391 26.22 -10.74 -10.13
CA VAL A 391 25.78 -12.06 -10.61
C VAL A 391 25.06 -11.94 -11.95
N TYR A 392 24.21 -10.93 -12.12
CA TYR A 392 23.50 -10.67 -13.36
C TYR A 392 24.47 -10.44 -14.52
N SER A 393 25.49 -9.59 -14.30
CA SER A 393 26.51 -9.32 -15.31
C SER A 393 27.25 -10.58 -15.74
N VAL A 394 27.66 -11.44 -14.79
CA VAL A 394 28.44 -12.65 -15.09
C VAL A 394 27.61 -13.74 -15.76
N LEU A 395 26.31 -13.84 -15.46
CA LEU A 395 25.46 -14.91 -15.99
C LEU A 395 24.71 -14.56 -17.27
N PHE A 396 24.29 -13.30 -17.42
CA PHE A 396 23.37 -12.89 -18.49
C PHE A 396 24.00 -11.96 -19.52
N LEU A 397 25.10 -11.28 -19.20
CA LEU A 397 25.84 -10.44 -20.14
C LEU A 397 27.05 -11.26 -20.62
N GLY A 398 26.90 -11.97 -21.74
CA GLY A 398 27.98 -12.74 -22.34
C GLY A 398 29.17 -11.87 -22.74
N GLU A 399 30.34 -12.48 -22.93
CA GLU A 399 31.58 -11.77 -23.24
C GLU A 399 31.59 -11.10 -24.63
N ASN A 400 30.64 -11.42 -25.54
CA ASN A 400 30.58 -10.93 -26.92
C ASN A 400 29.23 -10.29 -27.28
N ASP A 401 29.14 -8.95 -27.23
CA ASP A 401 28.01 -8.15 -27.75
C ASP A 401 26.60 -8.61 -27.30
N GLY A 402 26.50 -9.17 -26.09
CA GLY A 402 25.23 -9.57 -25.48
C GLY A 402 24.66 -10.92 -25.94
N LYS A 403 25.43 -11.74 -26.69
CA LYS A 403 25.06 -13.14 -26.98
C LYS A 403 25.89 -14.11 -26.16
N LEU A 404 25.22 -15.09 -25.56
CA LEU A 404 25.86 -16.18 -24.82
C LEU A 404 26.40 -17.23 -25.79
N SER A 405 27.63 -17.69 -25.56
CA SER A 405 28.19 -18.87 -26.20
C SER A 405 27.47 -20.14 -25.73
N PRO A 406 27.58 -21.27 -26.47
CA PRO A 406 26.94 -22.53 -26.06
C PRO A 406 27.35 -22.99 -24.64
N GLN A 407 28.60 -22.76 -24.23
CA GLN A 407 29.06 -23.09 -22.88
C GLN A 407 28.44 -22.17 -21.82
N GLU A 408 28.30 -20.88 -22.12
CA GLU A 408 27.62 -19.92 -21.24
C GLU A 408 26.13 -20.23 -21.10
N GLU A 409 25.46 -20.70 -22.16
CA GLU A 409 24.08 -21.16 -22.09
C GLU A 409 23.90 -22.38 -21.18
N ILE A 410 24.83 -23.35 -21.23
CA ILE A 410 24.84 -24.51 -20.33
C ILE A 410 25.04 -24.06 -18.88
N ARG A 411 26.03 -23.20 -18.63
CA ARG A 411 26.29 -22.59 -17.32
C ARG A 411 25.05 -21.89 -16.80
N LEU A 412 24.44 -21.02 -17.60
CA LEU A 412 23.23 -20.28 -17.24
C LEU A 412 22.10 -21.24 -16.88
N LYS A 413 21.84 -22.26 -17.72
CA LYS A 413 20.81 -23.27 -17.45
C LYS A 413 21.03 -23.95 -16.10
N ARG A 414 22.27 -24.37 -15.79
CA ARG A 414 22.61 -25.03 -14.52
C ARG A 414 22.53 -24.09 -13.32
N ALA A 415 22.96 -22.84 -13.49
CA ALA A 415 22.89 -21.82 -12.45
C ALA A 415 21.46 -21.48 -12.04
N LEU A 416 20.49 -21.56 -12.98
CA LEU A 416 19.08 -21.23 -12.72
C LEU A 416 18.24 -22.36 -12.11
N TYR A 417 18.79 -23.54 -11.85
CA TYR A 417 18.09 -24.54 -11.03
C TYR A 417 17.87 -24.00 -9.62
N GLN A 418 16.69 -24.26 -9.04
CA GLN A 418 16.32 -23.71 -7.73
C GLN A 418 17.32 -24.05 -6.62
N SER A 419 17.88 -25.26 -6.64
CA SER A 419 18.87 -25.69 -5.66
C SER A 419 20.25 -25.05 -5.89
N SER A 420 20.64 -24.81 -7.15
CA SER A 420 21.80 -23.98 -7.49
C SER A 420 21.66 -22.56 -6.97
N LEU A 421 20.51 -21.91 -7.23
CA LEU A 421 20.24 -20.55 -6.79
C LEU A 421 20.36 -20.43 -5.26
N ASN A 422 19.75 -21.37 -4.53
CA ASN A 422 19.81 -21.41 -3.08
C ASN A 422 21.23 -21.60 -2.54
N TYR A 423 21.97 -22.53 -3.14
CA TYR A 423 23.35 -22.78 -2.75
C TYR A 423 24.24 -21.57 -3.00
N VAL A 424 24.18 -21.02 -4.21
CA VAL A 424 24.95 -19.84 -4.61
C VAL A 424 24.63 -18.64 -3.73
N ALA A 425 23.35 -18.35 -3.47
CA ALA A 425 22.95 -17.25 -2.60
C ALA A 425 23.55 -17.39 -1.18
N SER A 426 23.52 -18.60 -0.62
CA SER A 426 24.12 -18.90 0.69
C SER A 426 25.65 -18.77 0.68
N LEU A 427 26.29 -19.22 -0.40
CA LEU A 427 27.73 -19.13 -0.61
C LEU A 427 28.18 -17.67 -0.77
N LEU A 428 27.42 -16.84 -1.48
CA LEU A 428 27.70 -15.41 -1.64
C LEU A 428 27.57 -14.65 -0.32
N ARG A 429 26.57 -14.96 0.51
CA ARG A 429 26.48 -14.39 1.87
C ARG A 429 27.71 -14.77 2.71
N SER A 430 28.14 -16.03 2.61
CA SER A 430 29.32 -16.53 3.33
C SER A 430 30.62 -15.86 2.86
N LEU A 431 30.75 -15.63 1.55
CA LEU A 431 31.84 -14.86 0.94
C LEU A 431 31.91 -13.44 1.51
N VAL A 432 30.78 -12.74 1.56
CA VAL A 432 30.72 -11.38 2.13
C VAL A 432 31.11 -11.41 3.61
N GLY A 433 30.60 -12.38 4.39
CA GLY A 433 30.98 -12.55 5.79
C GLY A 433 32.46 -12.77 6.01
N HIS A 434 33.08 -13.62 5.18
CA HIS A 434 34.50 -13.89 5.22
C HIS A 434 35.33 -12.63 4.95
N LEU A 435 35.01 -11.87 3.90
CA LEU A 435 35.75 -10.67 3.52
C LEU A 435 35.59 -9.51 4.51
N LEU A 436 34.42 -9.38 5.13
CA LEU A 436 34.13 -8.32 6.09
C LEU A 436 34.46 -8.70 7.54
N VAL A 437 34.82 -9.96 7.79
CA VAL A 437 34.99 -10.54 9.14
C VAL A 437 33.74 -10.24 9.98
N VAL A 438 32.59 -10.67 9.46
CA VAL A 438 31.27 -10.54 10.09
C VAL A 438 30.65 -11.92 10.19
N GLU A 439 30.21 -12.29 11.39
CA GLU A 439 29.56 -13.57 11.63
C GLU A 439 28.14 -13.64 11.03
N HIS A 440 27.71 -14.87 10.78
CA HIS A 440 26.34 -15.16 10.37
C HIS A 440 25.36 -14.83 11.50
N PRO A 441 24.17 -14.25 11.23
CA PRO A 441 23.52 -13.98 9.94
C PRO A 441 23.51 -12.48 9.55
N ARG A 442 24.48 -11.63 9.90
CA ARG A 442 24.35 -10.16 9.68
C ARG A 442 25.36 -9.57 8.69
N GLN A 443 25.95 -10.43 7.86
CA GLN A 443 27.03 -10.10 6.92
C GLN A 443 26.74 -8.92 6.00
N LEU A 444 25.52 -8.87 5.43
CA LEU A 444 25.12 -7.85 4.46
C LEU A 444 24.55 -6.60 5.13
N LEU A 445 24.32 -6.64 6.44
CA LEU A 445 23.56 -5.65 7.21
C LEU A 445 24.48 -4.74 8.05
N GLU A 446 25.53 -5.29 8.66
CA GLU A 446 26.38 -4.59 9.64
C GLU A 446 27.35 -3.57 9.05
N LYS A 447 28.06 -3.93 7.98
CA LYS A 447 29.21 -3.16 7.49
C LYS A 447 28.99 -2.71 6.05
N SER A 448 29.42 -1.49 5.77
CA SER A 448 29.54 -1.00 4.40
C SER A 448 30.72 -1.70 3.71
N ILE A 449 30.52 -2.10 2.46
CA ILE A 449 31.53 -2.81 1.68
C ILE A 449 32.36 -1.79 0.90
N THR A 450 33.66 -1.72 1.19
CA THR A 450 34.63 -0.86 0.50
C THR A 450 34.82 -1.26 -0.97
N SER A 451 35.30 -0.36 -1.81
CA SER A 451 35.60 -0.64 -3.23
C SER A 451 36.54 -1.83 -3.43
N ASP A 452 37.58 -1.97 -2.60
CA ASP A 452 38.53 -3.09 -2.69
C ASP A 452 37.85 -4.44 -2.42
N ASN A 453 37.03 -4.50 -1.37
CA ASN A 453 36.22 -5.68 -1.08
C ASN A 453 35.20 -5.98 -2.19
N TRP A 454 34.62 -4.96 -2.84
CA TRP A 454 33.77 -5.17 -4.00
C TRP A 454 34.53 -5.78 -5.18
N ALA A 455 35.75 -5.32 -5.46
CA ALA A 455 36.59 -5.91 -6.50
C ALA A 455 36.92 -7.39 -6.19
N ARG A 456 37.18 -7.72 -4.92
CA ARG A 456 37.38 -9.10 -4.47
C ARG A 456 36.12 -9.95 -4.61
N ILE A 457 34.96 -9.42 -4.26
CA ILE A 457 33.65 -10.09 -4.44
C ILE A 457 33.42 -10.39 -5.91
N GLU A 458 33.64 -9.40 -6.79
CA GLU A 458 33.49 -9.57 -8.24
C GLU A 458 34.41 -10.67 -8.78
N SER A 459 35.70 -10.64 -8.43
CA SER A 459 36.65 -11.68 -8.81
C SER A 459 36.23 -13.08 -8.30
N SER A 460 35.70 -13.14 -7.08
CA SER A 460 35.19 -14.37 -6.47
C SER A 460 33.95 -14.91 -7.20
N ILE A 461 33.02 -14.03 -7.60
CA ILE A 461 31.84 -14.41 -8.41
C ILE A 461 32.27 -14.92 -9.79
N GLN A 462 33.23 -14.27 -10.42
CA GLN A 462 33.80 -14.77 -11.69
C GLN A 462 34.42 -16.16 -11.50
N ARG A 463 35.19 -16.37 -10.42
CA ARG A 463 35.79 -17.68 -10.10
C ARG A 463 34.73 -18.76 -9.83
N LEU A 464 33.68 -18.43 -9.09
CA LEU A 464 32.51 -19.28 -8.83
C LEU A 464 31.93 -19.81 -10.14
N TYR A 465 31.65 -18.93 -11.11
CA TYR A 465 31.03 -19.32 -12.38
C TYR A 465 32.01 -19.87 -13.42
N LYS A 466 33.31 -19.71 -13.23
CA LYS A 466 34.37 -20.40 -13.99
C LYS A 466 34.57 -21.86 -13.55
N HIS A 467 33.97 -22.30 -12.45
CA HIS A 467 34.12 -23.68 -11.97
C HIS A 467 33.63 -24.70 -13.03
N PRO A 468 34.38 -25.79 -13.29
CA PRO A 468 34.05 -26.76 -14.33
C PRO A 468 32.67 -27.43 -14.19
N VAL A 469 32.13 -27.55 -12.97
CA VAL A 469 30.79 -28.12 -12.71
C VAL A 469 29.68 -27.47 -13.55
N TRP A 470 29.83 -26.21 -13.92
CA TRP A 470 28.80 -25.49 -14.66
C TRP A 470 28.74 -25.86 -16.15
N THR A 471 29.79 -26.46 -16.71
CA THR A 471 29.89 -26.74 -18.16
C THR A 471 30.31 -28.16 -18.49
N ALA A 472 30.88 -28.91 -17.53
CA ALA A 472 31.32 -30.30 -17.71
C ALA A 472 30.16 -31.21 -18.14
N SER A 473 30.46 -32.28 -18.89
CA SER A 473 29.45 -33.23 -19.34
C SER A 473 28.80 -33.97 -18.17
N GLU A 474 27.51 -34.26 -18.26
CA GLU A 474 26.74 -34.87 -17.16
C GLU A 474 27.18 -36.31 -16.86
N ASP A 475 27.76 -36.99 -17.87
CA ASP A 475 28.29 -38.36 -17.85
C ASP A 475 29.79 -38.43 -17.55
N LEU A 476 30.42 -37.31 -17.17
CA LEU A 476 31.86 -37.26 -16.89
C LEU A 476 32.28 -38.16 -15.72
N SER A 477 31.43 -38.30 -14.70
CA SER A 477 31.70 -39.09 -13.49
C SER A 477 30.45 -39.30 -12.64
N ASP A 478 30.56 -40.16 -11.63
CA ASP A 478 29.52 -40.36 -10.60
C ASP A 478 29.26 -39.08 -9.80
N LYS A 479 30.30 -38.27 -9.52
CA LYS A 479 30.15 -36.99 -8.81
C LYS A 479 29.36 -35.99 -9.64
N MET A 480 29.64 -35.88 -10.94
CA MET A 480 28.93 -34.95 -11.82
C MET A 480 27.48 -35.40 -12.04
N ALA A 481 27.23 -36.71 -12.17
CA ALA A 481 25.89 -37.28 -12.20
C ALA A 481 25.11 -37.01 -10.89
N ALA A 482 25.78 -37.07 -9.74
CA ALA A 482 25.20 -36.71 -8.45
C ALA A 482 24.82 -35.22 -8.38
N VAL A 483 25.67 -34.31 -8.89
CA VAL A 483 25.33 -32.89 -9.01
C VAL A 483 24.08 -32.71 -9.87
N MET A 484 24.03 -33.27 -11.09
CA MET A 484 22.86 -33.12 -11.97
C MET A 484 21.58 -33.71 -11.37
N THR A 485 21.70 -34.83 -10.64
CA THR A 485 20.60 -35.42 -9.89
C THR A 485 20.12 -34.50 -8.77
N SER A 486 21.04 -33.86 -8.04
CA SER A 486 20.72 -32.89 -6.98
C SER A 486 20.02 -31.64 -7.51
N LEU A 487 20.42 -31.19 -8.71
CA LEU A 487 19.83 -30.04 -9.39
C LEU A 487 18.41 -30.34 -9.88
N SER A 488 18.23 -31.45 -10.59
CA SER A 488 16.94 -31.87 -11.13
C SER A 488 15.91 -32.22 -10.03
N LYS A 489 16.34 -32.89 -8.96
CA LYS A 489 15.48 -33.26 -7.82
C LYS A 489 15.32 -32.14 -6.78
N ASN A 490 16.01 -31.01 -6.94
CA ASN A 490 15.98 -29.86 -6.02
C ASN A 490 16.30 -30.23 -4.55
N GLN A 491 17.29 -31.12 -4.34
CA GLN A 491 17.65 -31.64 -3.03
C GLN A 491 19.16 -31.89 -2.93
N ASN A 492 19.74 -31.78 -1.73
CA ASN A 492 21.14 -32.13 -1.44
C ASN A 492 22.21 -31.40 -2.29
N ALA A 493 21.89 -30.24 -2.88
CA ALA A 493 22.83 -29.53 -3.74
C ALA A 493 24.08 -29.04 -2.98
N GLU A 494 23.97 -28.64 -1.72
CA GLU A 494 25.11 -28.22 -0.91
C GLU A 494 26.17 -29.33 -0.78
N LYS A 495 25.72 -30.55 -0.46
CA LYS A 495 26.61 -31.71 -0.40
C LYS A 495 27.21 -32.00 -1.79
N ALA A 496 26.37 -32.06 -2.82
CA ALA A 496 26.84 -32.39 -4.17
C ALA A 496 27.85 -31.37 -4.71
N PHE A 497 27.64 -30.06 -4.48
CA PHE A 497 28.60 -29.02 -4.84
C PHE A 497 29.89 -29.08 -4.00
N SER A 498 29.78 -29.42 -2.72
CA SER A 498 30.95 -29.60 -1.85
C SER A 498 31.81 -30.80 -2.25
N ASP A 499 31.18 -31.89 -2.68
CA ASP A 499 31.86 -33.13 -3.14
C ASP A 499 32.65 -32.92 -4.44
N VAL A 500 32.31 -31.88 -5.22
CA VAL A 500 33.07 -31.40 -6.39
C VAL A 500 33.88 -30.13 -6.10
N GLU A 501 34.17 -29.87 -4.82
CA GLU A 501 35.01 -28.77 -4.33
C GLU A 501 34.53 -27.35 -4.64
N LEU A 502 33.29 -27.17 -5.08
CA LEU A 502 32.68 -25.85 -5.21
C LEU A 502 32.23 -25.33 -3.84
N LYS A 503 33.20 -24.91 -3.00
CA LYS A 503 32.99 -24.40 -1.63
C LYS A 503 33.60 -23.02 -1.44
N LEU A 504 33.41 -22.42 -0.25
CA LEU A 504 33.90 -21.07 0.05
C LEU A 504 35.41 -20.92 -0.19
N GLY A 505 36.21 -21.92 0.22
CA GLY A 505 37.67 -21.91 0.04
C GLY A 505 38.10 -21.79 -1.43
N TYR A 506 37.42 -22.47 -2.36
CA TYR A 506 37.63 -22.29 -3.79
C TYR A 506 37.25 -20.88 -4.25
N VAL A 507 36.08 -20.39 -3.85
CA VAL A 507 35.54 -19.09 -4.30
C VAL A 507 36.44 -17.93 -3.88
N VAL A 508 37.02 -17.97 -2.66
CA VAL A 508 37.97 -16.95 -2.18
C VAL A 508 39.40 -17.16 -2.69
N GLY A 509 39.65 -18.26 -3.40
CA GLY A 509 40.95 -18.61 -3.96
C GLY A 509 41.97 -19.20 -2.99
N ALA A 510 41.52 -19.70 -1.84
CA ALA A 510 42.36 -20.46 -0.92
C ALA A 510 42.59 -21.90 -1.42
N ASP A 511 41.59 -22.49 -2.09
CA ASP A 511 41.68 -23.83 -2.65
C ASP A 511 41.92 -23.76 -4.17
N ASN A 512 42.93 -24.49 -4.65
CA ASN A 512 43.12 -24.73 -6.08
C ASN A 512 42.44 -26.03 -6.45
N VAL A 513 41.47 -25.93 -7.34
CA VAL A 513 40.68 -27.06 -7.82
C VAL A 513 41.25 -27.46 -9.18
N ASP A 514 41.70 -28.71 -9.31
CA ASP A 514 42.16 -29.25 -10.58
C ASP A 514 41.02 -29.99 -11.32
N ALA A 515 41.27 -30.46 -12.54
CA ALA A 515 40.26 -31.17 -13.32
C ALA A 515 39.80 -32.51 -12.70
N SER A 516 40.51 -33.03 -11.70
CA SER A 516 40.16 -34.27 -10.99
C SER A 516 39.10 -34.08 -9.90
N CYS A 517 38.77 -32.83 -9.52
CA CYS A 517 37.68 -32.56 -8.58
C CYS A 517 36.33 -33.12 -9.04
N LEU A 518 36.16 -33.23 -10.35
CA LEU A 518 34.99 -33.80 -10.97
C LEU A 518 35.07 -35.32 -11.08
N GLN A 519 36.21 -35.98 -10.91
CA GLN A 519 36.37 -37.43 -11.09
C GLN A 519 35.87 -38.23 -9.90
#